data_AF-A0A085WTR4-F1
#
_entry.id   AF-A0A085WTR4-F1
#
_cell.length_a   1.000
_cell.length_b   1.000
_cell.length_c   1.000
_cell.angle_alpha   90.00
_cell.angle_beta   90.00
_cell.angle_gamma   90.00
#
_symmetry.space_group_name_H-M   'P 1'
#
loop_
_entity.id
_entity.type
_entity.pdbx_description
1 polymer ?
#
loop_
_entity_poly.entity_id
_entity_poly.type
_entity_poly.pdbx_seq_one_letter_code
_entity_poly.pdbx_strand_id
1 'polypeptide(L)'
;MYHLLKLGPVQLSQDTTNVYLRVTSAGDFAPPVFEHDDEAGVQALLEGVEPSGVSCEPGLAEVAERLGLRVESPPLEVLSARAAIGTFMAWEQRGVAGLGADKALLFVQAATEFYEARPWKHWDDSQPFHISVSGALTRTYEGSVFGGEDGGEGLALYEQAGALKVLMDLQGSGKDAAASQLPAIGVTLDTRPEYAIQALAAAGRAPRLPLPLKTGPSGVSMPSLVEALVLVATLRAVARLDLTRREALSTVVAGQEQMSVRVLAPQPRVRN
;
A
#
# COMPACT_ATOMS: atom_id res chain seq x y z
N MET A 1 -24.58 -8.59 -11.10
CA MET A 1 -25.10 -7.79 -9.98
C MET A 1 -24.09 -6.71 -9.66
N TYR A 2 -24.58 -5.49 -9.43
CA TYR A 2 -23.76 -4.34 -9.04
C TYR A 2 -23.91 -4.08 -7.53
N HIS A 3 -22.81 -3.66 -6.92
CA HIS A 3 -22.70 -3.28 -5.52
C HIS A 3 -22.35 -1.80 -5.44
N LEU A 4 -23.21 -1.02 -4.80
CA LEU A 4 -22.99 0.41 -4.56
C LEU A 4 -22.37 0.58 -3.18
N LEU A 5 -21.23 1.25 -3.16
CA LEU A 5 -20.41 1.44 -1.97
C LEU A 5 -20.08 2.91 -1.80
N LYS A 6 -19.78 3.29 -0.56
CA LYS A 6 -19.13 4.51 -0.17
C LYS A 6 -17.70 4.17 0.26
N LEU A 7 -16.72 4.86 -0.32
CA LEU A 7 -15.33 4.76 0.10
C LEU A 7 -15.09 5.60 1.37
N GLY A 8 -15.81 6.71 1.50
CA GLY A 8 -15.77 7.61 2.64
C GLY A 8 -15.68 9.07 2.20
N PRO A 9 -15.66 10.00 3.16
CA PRO A 9 -15.23 11.36 2.87
C PRO A 9 -13.76 11.34 2.44
N VAL A 10 -13.47 11.99 1.32
CA VAL A 10 -12.14 12.22 0.79
C VAL A 10 -11.85 13.72 0.88
N GLN A 11 -10.76 14.05 1.57
CA GLN A 11 -10.27 15.41 1.64
C GLN A 11 -9.65 15.77 0.28
N LEU A 12 -10.23 16.75 -0.39
CA LEU A 12 -9.64 17.45 -1.52
C LEU A 12 -8.92 18.70 -1.01
N SER A 13 -8.15 19.36 -1.88
CA SER A 13 -7.31 20.51 -1.51
C SER A 13 -8.05 21.66 -0.81
N GLN A 14 -9.36 21.80 -1.03
CA GLN A 14 -10.18 22.88 -0.45
C GLN A 14 -11.53 22.44 0.11
N ASP A 15 -11.91 21.17 -0.03
CA ASP A 15 -13.22 20.68 0.38
C ASP A 15 -13.19 19.18 0.74
N THR A 16 -14.25 18.68 1.37
CA THR A 16 -14.46 17.26 1.64
C THR A 16 -15.68 16.78 0.86
N THR A 17 -15.49 15.76 0.04
CA THR A 17 -16.56 15.13 -0.75
C THR A 17 -16.63 13.64 -0.43
N ASN A 18 -17.79 13.01 -0.58
CA ASN A 18 -17.88 11.57 -0.46
C ASN A 18 -17.60 10.94 -1.83
N VAL A 19 -16.93 9.79 -1.79
CA VAL A 19 -16.66 9.01 -3.00
C VAL A 19 -17.50 7.75 -2.99
N TYR A 20 -18.25 7.57 -4.06
CA TYR A 20 -19.15 6.43 -4.26
C TYR A 20 -18.65 5.57 -5.41
N LEU A 21 -18.76 4.26 -5.22
CA LEU A 21 -18.26 3.25 -6.15
C LEU A 21 -19.39 2.34 -6.59
N ARG A 22 -19.42 2.02 -7.89
CA ARG A 22 -20.23 0.94 -8.44
C ARG A 22 -19.31 -0.17 -8.90
N VAL A 23 -19.40 -1.32 -8.24
CA VAL A 23 -18.53 -2.46 -8.46
C VAL A 23 -19.36 -3.70 -8.83
N THR A 24 -18.95 -4.47 -9.82
CA THR A 24 -19.57 -5.74 -10.17
C THR A 24 -19.18 -6.82 -9.16
N SER A 25 -19.94 -7.91 -9.10
CA SER A 25 -19.54 -9.06 -8.27
C SER A 25 -18.21 -9.71 -8.69
N ALA A 26 -17.70 -9.41 -9.89
CA ALA A 26 -16.39 -9.84 -10.36
C ALA A 26 -15.25 -8.88 -9.95
N GLY A 27 -15.58 -7.72 -9.35
CA GLY A 27 -14.61 -6.70 -8.94
C GLY A 27 -14.33 -5.62 -9.97
N ASP A 28 -14.97 -5.66 -11.15
CA ASP A 28 -14.90 -4.57 -12.13
C ASP A 28 -15.62 -3.34 -11.60
N PHE A 29 -15.12 -2.13 -11.89
CA PHE A 29 -15.71 -0.91 -11.38
C PHE A 29 -15.97 0.12 -12.49
N ALA A 30 -17.04 0.90 -12.30
CA ALA A 30 -17.27 2.12 -13.07
C ALA A 30 -16.46 3.29 -12.48
N PRO A 31 -16.25 4.39 -13.22
CA PRO A 31 -15.62 5.59 -12.68
C PRO A 31 -16.26 6.02 -11.34
N PRO A 32 -15.47 6.40 -10.32
CA PRO A 32 -16.00 6.88 -9.05
C PRO A 32 -16.87 8.13 -9.22
N VAL A 33 -17.93 8.22 -8.42
CA VAL A 33 -18.79 9.40 -8.31
C VAL A 33 -18.38 10.20 -7.07
N PHE A 34 -18.29 11.51 -7.21
CA PHE A 34 -17.90 12.45 -6.14
C PHE A 34 -19.10 13.33 -5.82
N GLU A 35 -19.72 13.14 -4.66
CA GLU A 35 -20.90 13.88 -4.24
C GLU A 35 -20.86 14.21 -2.75
N HIS A 36 -21.55 15.28 -2.34
CA HIS A 36 -21.57 15.67 -0.92
C HIS A 36 -22.62 14.90 -0.10
N ASP A 37 -23.67 14.39 -0.74
CA ASP A 37 -24.74 13.66 -0.07
C ASP A 37 -24.92 12.23 -0.64
N ASP A 38 -25.35 11.32 0.24
CA ASP A 38 -25.49 9.91 -0.09
C ASP A 38 -26.61 9.63 -1.10
N GLU A 39 -27.66 10.46 -1.13
CA GLU A 39 -28.77 10.28 -2.07
C GLU A 39 -28.35 10.64 -3.49
N ALA A 40 -27.71 11.80 -3.70
CA ALA A 40 -27.16 12.18 -5.01
C ALA A 40 -26.08 11.19 -5.47
N GLY A 41 -25.18 10.79 -4.57
CA GLY A 41 -24.13 9.81 -4.88
C GLY A 41 -24.71 8.47 -5.35
N VAL A 42 -25.70 7.92 -4.64
CA VAL A 42 -26.35 6.67 -5.04
C VAL A 42 -27.17 6.84 -6.32
N GLN A 43 -27.91 7.93 -6.49
CA GLN A 43 -28.67 8.21 -7.70
C GLN A 43 -27.78 8.28 -8.94
N ALA A 44 -26.65 8.98 -8.86
CA ALA A 44 -25.67 9.05 -9.94
C ALA A 44 -25.09 7.66 -10.29
N LEU A 45 -24.83 6.81 -9.29
CA LEU A 45 -24.37 5.44 -9.54
C LEU A 45 -25.45 4.54 -10.18
N LEU A 46 -26.74 4.85 -10.04
CA LEU A 46 -27.83 4.11 -10.66
C LEU A 46 -28.04 4.46 -12.14
N GLU A 47 -27.46 5.55 -12.64
CA GLU A 47 -27.63 5.95 -14.03
C GLU A 47 -27.25 4.80 -15.00
N GLY A 48 -28.21 4.45 -15.85
CA GLY A 48 -28.08 3.38 -16.85
C GLY A 48 -28.15 1.96 -16.29
N VAL A 49 -28.60 1.76 -15.05
CA VAL A 49 -28.68 0.44 -14.39
C VAL A 49 -30.07 0.17 -13.83
N GLU A 50 -30.58 -1.03 -14.09
CA GLU A 50 -31.84 -1.50 -13.51
C GLU A 50 -31.72 -1.73 -12.00
N PRO A 51 -32.60 -1.14 -11.16
CA PRO A 51 -32.55 -1.27 -9.70
C PRO A 51 -32.55 -2.72 -9.19
N SER A 52 -33.23 -3.63 -9.89
CA SER A 52 -33.30 -5.05 -9.56
C SER A 52 -31.95 -5.77 -9.62
N GLY A 53 -30.97 -5.20 -10.34
CA GLY A 53 -29.62 -5.74 -10.48
C GLY A 53 -28.60 -5.15 -9.50
N VAL A 54 -29.05 -4.37 -8.51
CA VAL A 54 -28.20 -3.54 -7.64
C VAL A 54 -28.45 -3.84 -6.17
N SER A 55 -27.38 -3.86 -5.38
CA SER A 55 -27.43 -3.79 -3.92
C SER A 55 -26.57 -2.66 -3.37
N CYS A 56 -27.04 -2.00 -2.32
CA CYS A 56 -26.27 -1.04 -1.54
C CYS A 56 -25.61 -1.72 -0.33
N GLU A 57 -24.42 -1.25 0.04
CA GLU A 57 -23.82 -1.67 1.30
C GLU A 57 -24.61 -1.18 2.53
N PRO A 58 -24.44 -1.82 3.70
CA PRO A 58 -25.18 -1.45 4.91
C PRO A 58 -25.02 0.01 5.34
N GLY A 59 -23.87 0.63 5.07
CA GLY A 59 -23.64 2.05 5.36
C GLY A 59 -24.51 3.02 4.57
N LEU A 60 -25.20 2.55 3.52
CA LEU A 60 -26.11 3.32 2.67
C LEU A 60 -27.57 2.89 2.83
N ALA A 61 -27.91 2.16 3.91
CA ALA A 61 -29.24 1.54 4.07
C ALA A 61 -30.40 2.53 4.03
N GLU A 62 -30.27 3.71 4.66
CA GLU A 62 -31.34 4.73 4.68
C GLU A 62 -31.64 5.30 3.29
N VAL A 63 -30.61 5.48 2.45
CA VAL A 63 -30.79 5.90 1.05
C VAL A 63 -31.35 4.76 0.21
N ALA A 64 -30.84 3.54 0.43
CA ALA A 64 -31.31 2.35 -0.27
C ALA A 64 -32.82 2.13 -0.05
N GLU A 65 -33.31 2.28 1.18
CA GLU A 65 -34.74 2.15 1.50
C GLU A 65 -35.58 3.18 0.74
N ARG A 66 -35.18 4.47 0.75
CA ARG A 66 -35.87 5.55 0.05
C ARG A 66 -35.94 5.34 -1.47
N LEU A 67 -34.91 4.72 -2.04
CA LEU A 67 -34.81 4.42 -3.47
C LEU A 67 -35.33 3.02 -3.85
N GLY A 68 -35.84 2.25 -2.89
CA GLY A 68 -36.36 0.89 -3.13
C GLY A 68 -35.28 -0.13 -3.54
N LEU A 69 -34.04 0.06 -3.09
CA LEU A 69 -32.89 -0.81 -3.38
C LEU A 69 -32.69 -1.88 -2.30
N ARG A 70 -32.12 -3.02 -2.70
CA ARG A 70 -31.71 -4.06 -1.75
C ARG A 70 -30.48 -3.60 -0.96
N VAL A 71 -30.44 -3.91 0.33
CA VAL A 71 -29.25 -3.76 1.17
C VAL A 71 -28.61 -5.13 1.37
N GLU A 72 -27.30 -5.24 1.13
CA GLU A 72 -26.54 -6.48 1.29
C GLU A 72 -25.10 -6.18 1.67
N SER A 73 -24.49 -7.03 2.52
CA SER A 73 -23.06 -6.93 2.80
C SER A 73 -22.26 -7.24 1.52
N PRO A 74 -21.32 -6.37 1.11
CA PRO A 74 -20.56 -6.60 -0.10
C PRO A 74 -19.69 -7.87 0.00
N PRO A 75 -19.56 -8.66 -1.07
CA PRO A 75 -18.65 -9.81 -1.08
C PRO A 75 -17.18 -9.35 -1.04
N LEU A 76 -16.28 -10.26 -0.64
CA LEU A 76 -14.86 -9.94 -0.41
C LEU A 76 -14.15 -9.40 -1.66
N GLU A 77 -14.55 -9.86 -2.85
CA GLU A 77 -14.02 -9.40 -4.14
C GLU A 77 -14.34 -7.92 -4.36
N VAL A 78 -15.56 -7.51 -4.00
CA VAL A 78 -16.02 -6.11 -4.08
C VAL A 78 -15.31 -5.25 -3.04
N LEU A 79 -15.12 -5.75 -1.82
CA LEU A 79 -14.34 -5.08 -0.78
C LEU A 79 -12.87 -4.92 -1.20
N SER A 80 -12.30 -5.92 -1.86
CA SER A 80 -10.93 -5.89 -2.40
C SER A 80 -10.79 -4.83 -3.50
N ALA A 81 -11.77 -4.71 -4.39
CA ALA A 81 -11.80 -3.63 -5.39
C ALA A 81 -11.89 -2.25 -4.73
N ARG A 82 -12.75 -2.08 -3.71
CA ARG A 82 -12.83 -0.84 -2.92
C ARG A 82 -11.49 -0.48 -2.27
N ALA A 83 -10.80 -1.46 -1.69
CA ALA A 83 -9.47 -1.25 -1.10
C ALA A 83 -8.41 -0.83 -2.14
N ALA A 84 -8.44 -1.43 -3.33
CA ALA A 84 -7.54 -1.09 -4.42
C ALA A 84 -7.78 0.35 -4.93
N ILE A 85 -9.04 0.73 -5.14
CA ILE A 85 -9.43 2.08 -5.56
C ILE A 85 -9.04 3.09 -4.47
N GLY A 86 -9.35 2.82 -3.20
CA GLY A 86 -8.96 3.68 -2.08
C GLY A 86 -7.45 3.86 -1.96
N THR A 87 -6.67 2.80 -2.19
CA THR A 87 -5.21 2.89 -2.23
C THR A 87 -4.73 3.77 -3.39
N PHE A 88 -5.27 3.57 -4.59
CA PHE A 88 -4.90 4.32 -5.77
C PHE A 88 -5.25 5.82 -5.65
N MET A 89 -6.41 6.16 -5.10
CA MET A 89 -6.79 7.55 -4.84
C MET A 89 -5.87 8.20 -3.79
N ALA A 90 -5.49 7.47 -2.75
CA ALA A 90 -4.54 7.97 -1.76
C ALA A 90 -3.15 8.20 -2.38
N TRP A 91 -2.75 7.35 -3.33
CA TRP A 91 -1.51 7.51 -4.09
C TRP A 91 -1.51 8.73 -5.00
N GLU A 92 -2.64 9.06 -5.63
CA GLU A 92 -2.79 10.26 -6.43
C GLU A 92 -2.54 11.52 -5.60
N GLN A 93 -3.14 11.59 -4.41
CA GLN A 93 -2.94 12.68 -3.45
C GLN A 93 -1.50 12.80 -2.94
N ARG A 94 -0.72 11.72 -3.02
CA ARG A 94 0.69 11.65 -2.59
C ARG A 94 1.68 11.71 -3.76
N GLY A 95 1.20 11.89 -5.00
CA GLY A 95 2.06 12.03 -6.18
C GLY A 95 2.73 10.73 -6.67
N VAL A 96 2.17 9.56 -6.31
CA VAL A 96 2.71 8.24 -6.72
C VAL A 96 1.77 7.42 -7.61
N ALA A 97 0.66 8.01 -8.08
CA ALA A 97 -0.29 7.34 -8.98
C ALA A 97 0.32 6.91 -10.32
N GLY A 98 1.46 7.50 -10.73
CA GLY A 98 2.19 7.11 -11.94
C GLY A 98 2.71 5.67 -11.95
N LEU A 99 2.70 4.98 -10.80
CA LEU A 99 2.97 3.54 -10.71
C LEU A 99 1.88 2.65 -11.30
N GLY A 100 0.64 3.15 -11.40
CA GLY A 100 -0.50 2.39 -11.90
C GLY A 100 -1.22 1.54 -10.85
N ALA A 101 -2.49 1.24 -11.13
CA ALA A 101 -3.38 0.49 -10.24
C ALA A 101 -2.97 -1.00 -10.09
N ASP A 102 -2.36 -1.59 -11.11
CA ASP A 102 -1.82 -2.95 -11.06
C ASP A 102 -0.71 -3.08 -10.00
N LYS A 103 0.15 -2.07 -9.87
CA LYS A 103 1.16 -2.00 -8.81
C LYS A 103 0.53 -1.76 -7.45
N ALA A 104 -0.48 -0.89 -7.34
CA ALA A 104 -1.19 -0.68 -6.09
C ALA A 104 -1.71 -2.02 -5.51
N LEU A 105 -2.30 -2.88 -6.34
CA LEU A 105 -2.72 -4.22 -5.93
C LEU A 105 -1.57 -5.09 -5.42
N LEU A 106 -0.43 -5.11 -6.12
CA LEU A 106 0.75 -5.86 -5.70
C LEU A 106 1.30 -5.37 -4.35
N PHE A 107 1.34 -4.05 -4.14
CA PHE A 107 1.76 -3.47 -2.87
C PHE A 107 0.78 -3.79 -1.75
N VAL A 108 -0.54 -3.70 -1.97
CA VAL A 108 -1.54 -4.07 -0.96
C VAL A 108 -1.34 -5.52 -0.49
N GLN A 109 -1.11 -6.44 -1.43
CA GLN A 109 -0.84 -7.84 -1.09
C GLN A 109 0.47 -8.00 -0.30
N ALA A 110 1.57 -7.47 -0.83
CA ALA A 110 2.89 -7.60 -0.21
C ALA A 110 2.98 -6.90 1.15
N ALA A 111 2.34 -5.75 1.30
CA ALA A 111 2.25 -5.02 2.56
C ALA A 111 1.39 -5.76 3.58
N THR A 112 0.34 -6.46 3.14
CA THR A 112 -0.45 -7.31 4.05
C THR A 112 0.40 -8.45 4.59
N GLU A 113 1.11 -9.18 3.72
CA GLU A 113 2.04 -10.25 4.11
C GLU A 113 3.11 -9.73 5.10
N PHE A 114 3.74 -8.59 4.77
CA PHE A 114 4.77 -7.96 5.61
C PHE A 114 4.21 -7.51 6.96
N TYR A 115 3.02 -6.91 6.97
CA TYR A 115 2.40 -6.38 8.18
C TYR A 115 1.98 -7.49 9.15
N GLU A 116 1.48 -8.61 8.63
CA GLU A 116 1.11 -9.78 9.41
C GLU A 116 2.35 -10.47 10.02
N ALA A 117 3.44 -10.53 9.25
CA ALA A 117 4.72 -11.11 9.71
C ALA A 117 5.41 -10.27 10.81
N ARG A 118 5.13 -8.96 10.87
CA ARG A 118 5.66 -8.02 11.87
C ARG A 118 7.19 -8.10 12.04
N PRO A 119 7.99 -8.03 10.95
CA PRO A 119 9.44 -8.20 11.02
C PRO A 119 10.14 -7.19 11.95
N TRP A 120 9.57 -6.00 12.12
CA TRP A 120 10.06 -4.97 13.06
C TRP A 120 10.01 -5.39 14.54
N LYS A 121 9.38 -6.52 14.88
CA LYS A 121 9.44 -7.12 16.22
C LYS A 121 10.72 -7.93 16.45
N HIS A 122 11.46 -8.25 15.39
CA HIS A 122 12.65 -9.11 15.42
C HIS A 122 13.90 -8.39 14.95
N TRP A 123 13.72 -7.34 14.15
CA TRP A 123 14.80 -6.51 13.64
C TRP A 123 14.47 -5.03 13.83
N ASP A 124 15.50 -4.24 14.12
CA ASP A 124 15.42 -2.78 14.20
C ASP A 124 16.06 -2.11 12.97
N ASP A 125 15.88 -0.79 12.88
CA ASP A 125 16.31 0.05 11.76
C ASP A 125 17.83 0.20 11.62
N SER A 126 18.60 -0.23 12.62
CA SER A 126 20.07 -0.27 12.60
C SER A 126 20.64 -1.59 12.07
N GLN A 127 19.79 -2.59 11.78
CA GLN A 127 20.24 -3.92 11.38
C GLN A 127 20.21 -4.10 9.85
N PRO A 128 21.38 -4.19 9.17
CA PRO A 128 21.43 -4.29 7.71
C PRO A 128 21.01 -5.68 7.22
N PHE A 129 19.99 -5.71 6.38
CA PHE A 129 19.64 -6.84 5.54
C PHE A 129 20.48 -6.80 4.26
N HIS A 130 20.91 -7.96 3.78
CA HIS A 130 21.55 -8.06 2.46
C HIS A 130 20.50 -8.48 1.43
N ILE A 131 20.28 -7.63 0.42
CA ILE A 131 19.27 -7.85 -0.61
C ILE A 131 19.97 -8.03 -1.96
N SER A 132 19.81 -9.19 -2.58
CA SER A 132 20.34 -9.46 -3.93
C SER A 132 19.19 -9.57 -4.92
N VAL A 133 19.24 -8.77 -5.97
CA VAL A 133 18.28 -8.76 -7.08
C VAL A 133 18.96 -9.33 -8.32
N SER A 134 18.27 -10.23 -9.03
CA SER A 134 18.74 -10.85 -10.28
C SER A 134 17.60 -10.99 -11.30
N GLY A 135 17.94 -11.06 -12.59
CA GLY A 135 16.99 -11.12 -13.71
C GLY A 135 16.99 -9.81 -14.49
N ALA A 136 15.82 -9.23 -14.71
CA ALA A 136 15.61 -7.95 -15.43
C ALA A 136 16.45 -6.78 -14.88
N LEU A 137 16.82 -6.85 -13.60
CA LEU A 137 17.79 -5.98 -12.95
C LEU A 137 18.75 -6.86 -12.14
N THR A 138 20.05 -6.59 -12.22
CA THR A 138 21.04 -7.19 -11.33
C THR A 138 21.62 -6.12 -10.44
N ARG A 139 21.29 -6.17 -9.14
CA ARG A 139 21.71 -5.16 -8.17
C ARG A 139 21.73 -5.72 -6.76
N THR A 140 22.51 -5.10 -5.89
CA THR A 140 22.51 -5.39 -4.45
C THR A 140 22.08 -4.15 -3.70
N TYR A 141 21.29 -4.32 -2.64
CA TYR A 141 20.90 -3.27 -1.71
C TYR A 141 21.25 -3.66 -0.29
N GLU A 142 21.51 -2.66 0.54
CA GLU A 142 21.45 -2.78 1.99
C GLU A 142 20.01 -2.43 2.41
N GLY A 143 19.30 -3.38 3.00
CA GLY A 143 17.92 -3.21 3.44
C GLY A 143 17.82 -2.88 4.93
N SER A 144 16.78 -2.16 5.32
CA SER A 144 16.43 -1.89 6.72
C SER A 144 14.94 -2.00 6.92
N VAL A 145 14.55 -2.75 7.96
CA VAL A 145 13.17 -2.82 8.44
C VAL A 145 13.03 -1.83 9.59
N PHE A 146 12.02 -0.99 9.53
CA PHE A 146 11.72 -0.03 10.59
C PHE A 146 10.27 -0.17 11.05
N GLY A 147 10.04 0.22 12.30
CA GLY A 147 8.74 0.15 12.97
C GLY A 147 8.89 0.40 14.47
N GLY A 148 7.80 0.85 15.10
CA GLY A 148 7.78 1.22 16.52
C GLY A 148 6.40 1.65 16.99
N GLU A 149 6.30 1.98 18.27
CA GLU A 149 5.03 2.42 18.89
C GLU A 149 4.57 3.79 18.38
N ASP A 150 5.50 4.63 17.93
CA ASP A 150 5.25 6.00 17.45
C ASP A 150 4.71 6.07 16.00
N GLY A 151 4.50 4.92 15.37
CA GLY A 151 3.97 4.79 14.01
C GLY A 151 5.02 4.85 12.91
N GLY A 152 4.67 4.31 11.74
CA GLY A 152 5.55 4.21 10.57
C GLY A 152 6.31 2.89 10.54
N GLU A 153 5.62 1.81 10.16
CA GLU A 153 6.27 0.55 9.82
C GLU A 153 6.69 0.55 8.36
N GLY A 154 7.75 -0.17 8.00
CA GLY A 154 8.17 -0.21 6.61
C GLY A 154 9.54 -0.83 6.36
N LEU A 155 9.99 -0.62 5.12
CA LEU A 155 11.25 -1.12 4.62
C LEU A 155 11.92 -0.05 3.75
N ALA A 156 13.22 0.15 3.92
CA ALA A 156 14.06 0.97 3.05
C ALA A 156 15.20 0.12 2.45
N LEU A 157 15.55 0.40 1.20
CA LEU A 157 16.62 -0.23 0.44
C LEU A 157 17.60 0.84 -0.04
N TYR A 158 18.81 0.80 0.49
CA TYR A 158 19.89 1.71 0.16
C TYR A 158 20.78 1.11 -0.93
N GLU A 159 21.20 1.94 -1.88
CA GLU A 159 21.99 1.47 -3.04
C GLU A 159 23.45 1.13 -2.70
N GLN A 160 23.93 1.52 -1.51
CA GLN A 160 25.33 1.39 -1.10
C GLN A 160 25.43 0.56 0.19
N ALA A 161 26.43 -0.31 0.27
CA ALA A 161 26.77 -1.00 1.50
C ALA A 161 27.31 0.00 2.54
N GLY A 162 26.90 -0.16 3.81
CA GLY A 162 27.24 0.76 4.90
C GLY A 162 26.42 2.05 4.92
N ALA A 163 25.40 2.17 4.07
CA ALA A 163 24.51 3.32 4.03
C ALA A 163 23.76 3.54 5.35
N LEU A 164 23.37 2.47 6.05
CA LEU A 164 22.74 2.57 7.36
C LEU A 164 23.68 3.17 8.40
N LYS A 165 24.95 2.78 8.38
CA LYS A 165 25.95 3.39 9.27
C LYS A 165 26.08 4.88 9.00
N VAL A 166 26.18 5.27 7.73
CA VAL A 166 26.24 6.69 7.33
C VAL A 166 24.98 7.43 7.78
N LEU A 167 23.79 6.83 7.61
CA LEU A 167 22.53 7.41 8.03
C LEU A 167 22.50 7.67 9.53
N MET A 168 22.88 6.67 10.34
CA MET A 168 22.95 6.80 11.80
C MET A 168 23.96 7.86 12.25
N ASP A 169 25.13 7.93 11.61
CA ASP A 169 26.15 8.95 11.91
C ASP A 169 25.64 10.37 11.59
N LEU A 170 24.91 10.54 10.49
CA LEU A 170 24.29 11.81 10.11
C LEU A 170 23.18 12.23 11.08
N GLN A 171 22.28 11.31 11.44
CA GLN A 171 21.21 11.57 12.41
C GLN A 171 21.76 11.88 13.80
N GLY A 172 22.74 11.11 14.27
CA GLY A 172 23.42 11.35 15.55
C GLY A 172 24.18 12.69 15.60
N SER A 173 24.53 13.24 14.43
CA SER A 173 25.16 14.56 14.29
C SER A 173 24.16 15.70 14.03
N GLY A 174 22.85 15.45 14.08
CA GLY A 174 21.81 16.43 13.80
C GLY A 174 21.76 16.92 12.34
N LYS A 175 22.26 16.11 11.39
CA LYS A 175 22.34 16.45 9.96
C LYS A 175 21.16 15.85 9.17
N ASP A 176 19.94 16.09 9.64
CA ASP A 176 18.72 15.48 9.07
C ASP A 176 18.52 15.78 7.58
N ALA A 177 18.91 16.98 7.13
CA ALA A 177 18.86 17.35 5.72
C ALA A 177 19.80 16.51 4.84
N ALA A 178 20.94 16.08 5.36
CA ALA A 178 21.86 15.19 4.64
C ALA A 178 21.38 13.72 4.71
N ALA A 179 20.81 13.32 5.85
CA ALA A 179 20.20 12.00 6.03
C ALA A 179 19.06 11.76 5.01
N SER A 180 18.20 12.75 4.79
CA SER A 180 17.08 12.66 3.83
C SER A 180 17.52 12.65 2.36
N GLN A 181 18.76 13.04 2.06
CA GLN A 181 19.34 13.01 0.71
C GLN A 181 20.01 11.68 0.38
N LEU A 182 20.12 10.75 1.33
CA LEU A 182 20.72 9.44 1.08
C LEU A 182 19.84 8.67 0.08
N PRO A 183 20.40 8.19 -1.06
CA PRO A 183 19.62 7.48 -2.06
C PRO A 183 19.05 6.17 -1.52
N ALA A 184 17.73 6.07 -1.53
CA ALA A 184 17.03 4.86 -1.15
C ALA A 184 15.70 4.74 -1.90
N ILE A 185 15.22 3.51 -2.03
CA ILE A 185 13.82 3.22 -2.35
C ILE A 185 13.19 2.55 -1.12
N GLY A 186 11.94 2.84 -0.81
CA GLY A 186 11.30 2.28 0.37
C GLY A 186 9.79 2.23 0.25
N VAL A 187 9.18 1.56 1.23
CA VAL A 187 7.74 1.54 1.43
C VAL A 187 7.48 1.87 2.88
N THR A 188 6.69 2.91 3.13
CA THR A 188 6.09 3.13 4.45
C THR A 188 4.69 2.55 4.48
N LEU A 189 4.27 2.11 5.66
CA LEU A 189 2.94 1.64 5.97
C LEU A 189 2.23 2.75 6.74
N ASP A 190 1.60 3.66 6.00
CA ASP A 190 0.96 4.85 6.55
C ASP A 190 -0.37 4.49 7.22
N THR A 191 -0.76 5.26 8.24
CA THR A 191 -2.08 5.17 8.91
C THR A 191 -3.10 6.16 8.33
N ARG A 192 -2.77 6.82 7.23
CA ARG A 192 -3.61 7.85 6.58
C ARG A 192 -3.52 7.76 5.05
N PRO A 193 -4.58 8.15 4.32
CA PRO A 193 -5.83 8.72 4.82
C PRO A 193 -6.80 7.65 5.32
N GLU A 194 -7.70 8.03 6.23
CA GLU A 194 -8.58 7.09 6.94
C GLU A 194 -9.46 6.26 6.00
N TYR A 195 -10.02 6.86 4.94
CA TYR A 195 -10.85 6.14 3.97
C TYR A 195 -10.12 4.94 3.34
N ALA A 196 -8.82 5.09 3.05
CA ALA A 196 -8.02 4.03 2.45
C ALA A 196 -7.72 2.93 3.47
N ILE A 197 -7.43 3.31 4.72
CA ILE A 197 -7.19 2.36 5.82
C ILE A 197 -8.44 1.55 6.13
N GLN A 198 -9.60 2.20 6.22
CA GLN A 198 -10.87 1.53 6.46
C GLN A 198 -11.23 0.60 5.29
N ALA A 199 -11.00 1.02 4.05
CA ALA A 199 -11.22 0.18 2.88
C ALA A 199 -10.32 -1.08 2.90
N LEU A 200 -9.04 -0.93 3.24
CA LEU A 200 -8.11 -2.05 3.40
C LEU A 200 -8.55 -3.00 4.50
N ALA A 201 -8.90 -2.48 5.68
CA ALA A 201 -9.36 -3.28 6.81
C ALA A 201 -10.64 -4.06 6.47
N ALA A 202 -11.61 -3.41 5.81
CA ALA A 202 -12.84 -4.06 5.37
C ALA A 202 -12.59 -5.19 4.37
N ALA A 203 -11.53 -5.09 3.56
CA ALA A 203 -11.11 -6.13 2.63
C ALA A 203 -10.24 -7.24 3.27
N GLY A 204 -10.12 -7.27 4.61
CA GLY A 204 -9.26 -8.22 5.31
C GLY A 204 -7.77 -8.04 4.99
N ARG A 205 -7.35 -6.82 4.63
CA ARG A 205 -5.96 -6.46 4.38
C ARG A 205 -5.37 -5.77 5.61
N ALA A 206 -4.05 -5.59 5.60
CA ALA A 206 -3.41 -4.80 6.63
C ALA A 206 -4.02 -3.39 6.69
N PRO A 207 -4.39 -2.88 7.88
CA PRO A 207 -4.93 -1.54 8.06
C PRO A 207 -3.82 -0.49 8.01
N ARG A 208 -3.07 -0.51 6.91
CA ARG A 208 -1.92 0.34 6.61
C ARG A 208 -1.83 0.57 5.11
N LEU A 209 -1.75 1.83 4.70
CA LEU A 209 -1.58 2.21 3.31
C LEU A 209 -0.11 2.02 2.92
N PRO A 210 0.23 1.14 1.97
CA PRO A 210 1.59 1.08 1.46
C PRO A 210 1.87 2.32 0.60
N LEU A 211 2.92 3.06 0.95
CA LEU A 211 3.39 4.22 0.21
C LEU A 211 4.82 3.99 -0.30
N PRO A 212 4.99 3.59 -1.57
CA PRO A 212 6.30 3.45 -2.18
C PRO A 212 6.91 4.82 -2.46
N LEU A 213 8.16 5.03 -2.05
CA LEU A 213 8.86 6.30 -2.17
C LEU A 213 10.34 6.10 -2.52
N LYS A 214 10.93 7.12 -3.12
CA LYS A 214 12.35 7.20 -3.45
C LYS A 214 12.93 8.48 -2.86
N THR A 215 14.03 8.37 -2.14
CA THR A 215 14.80 9.50 -1.59
C THR A 215 16.10 9.68 -2.35
N GLY A 216 16.65 10.89 -2.30
CA GLY A 216 17.93 11.22 -2.93
C GLY A 216 18.21 12.71 -2.90
N PRO A 217 19.28 13.17 -3.56
CA PRO A 217 19.68 14.58 -3.60
C PRO A 217 18.60 15.52 -4.15
N SER A 218 17.71 15.02 -5.02
CA SER A 218 16.58 15.76 -5.58
C SER A 218 15.34 15.79 -4.68
N GLY A 219 15.41 15.23 -3.48
CA GLY A 219 14.29 15.12 -2.55
C GLY A 219 13.51 13.80 -2.69
N VAL A 220 12.26 13.81 -2.20
CA VAL A 220 11.35 12.67 -2.25
C VAL A 220 10.66 12.61 -3.61
N SER A 221 10.64 11.44 -4.22
CA SER A 221 10.05 11.18 -5.53
C SER A 221 9.43 9.78 -5.59
N MET A 222 8.75 9.48 -6.69
CA MET A 222 8.19 8.15 -6.96
C MET A 222 9.30 7.19 -7.45
N PRO A 223 9.34 5.93 -6.99
CA PRO A 223 10.20 4.91 -7.59
C PRO A 223 9.85 4.66 -9.06
N SER A 224 10.83 4.19 -9.84
CA SER A 224 10.55 3.62 -11.16
C SER A 224 9.72 2.33 -11.08
N LEU A 225 9.11 1.92 -12.19
CA LEU A 225 8.31 0.68 -12.23
C LEU A 225 9.09 -0.58 -11.84
N VAL A 226 10.39 -0.63 -12.19
CA VAL A 226 11.27 -1.75 -11.82
C VAL A 226 11.61 -1.70 -10.33
N GLU A 227 11.95 -0.53 -9.80
CA GLU A 227 12.21 -0.35 -8.36
C GLU A 227 10.96 -0.69 -7.52
N ALA A 228 9.77 -0.33 -7.99
CA ALA A 228 8.51 -0.70 -7.35
C ALA A 228 8.35 -2.23 -7.25
N LEU A 229 8.70 -2.98 -8.30
CA LEU A 229 8.68 -4.44 -8.27
C LEU A 229 9.75 -5.03 -7.34
N VAL A 230 10.92 -4.39 -7.22
CA VAL A 230 11.94 -4.79 -6.23
C VAL A 230 11.38 -4.63 -4.82
N LEU A 231 10.71 -3.52 -4.52
CA LEU A 231 10.08 -3.28 -3.22
C LEU A 231 9.01 -4.34 -2.91
N VAL A 232 8.09 -4.62 -3.86
CA VAL A 232 7.07 -5.68 -3.71
C VAL A 232 7.72 -7.04 -3.41
N ALA A 233 8.71 -7.43 -4.21
CA ALA A 233 9.39 -8.71 -4.03
C ALA A 233 10.12 -8.77 -2.68
N THR A 234 10.74 -7.67 -2.25
CA THR A 234 11.46 -7.60 -0.98
C THR A 234 10.52 -7.68 0.21
N LEU A 235 9.39 -6.94 0.21
CA LEU A 235 8.37 -7.03 1.26
C LEU A 235 7.91 -8.48 1.45
N ARG A 236 7.59 -9.18 0.36
CA ARG A 236 7.19 -10.60 0.39
C ARG A 236 8.30 -11.53 0.89
N ALA A 237 9.55 -11.29 0.49
CA ALA A 237 10.67 -12.09 0.97
C ALA A 237 10.89 -11.87 2.47
N VAL A 238 10.84 -10.62 2.95
CA VAL A 238 10.98 -10.29 4.37
C VAL A 238 9.84 -10.87 5.19
N ALA A 239 8.61 -10.88 4.68
CA ALA A 239 7.46 -11.49 5.33
C ALA A 239 7.60 -13.00 5.59
N ARG A 240 8.51 -13.68 4.89
CA ARG A 240 8.77 -15.13 5.03
C ARG A 240 9.93 -15.44 5.98
N LEU A 241 10.59 -14.42 6.50
CA LEU A 241 11.67 -14.56 7.47
C LEU A 241 11.09 -14.77 8.86
N ASP A 242 11.82 -15.51 9.68
CA ASP A 242 11.53 -15.69 11.10
C ASP A 242 12.85 -15.78 11.91
N LEU A 243 12.74 -16.03 13.22
CA LEU A 243 13.90 -16.10 14.12
C LEU A 243 14.90 -17.20 13.75
N THR A 244 14.46 -18.23 13.03
CA THR A 244 15.25 -19.38 12.60
C THR A 244 15.59 -19.34 11.10
N ARG A 245 14.67 -18.82 10.29
CA ARG A 245 14.81 -18.66 8.85
C ARG A 245 15.21 -17.23 8.51
N ARG A 246 16.51 -17.02 8.34
CA ARG A 246 17.09 -15.72 8.00
C ARG A 246 17.29 -15.50 6.51
N GLU A 247 16.89 -16.44 5.67
CA GLU A 247 17.00 -16.31 4.23
C GLU A 247 15.67 -16.63 3.55
N ALA A 248 15.28 -15.78 2.60
CA ALA A 248 14.08 -15.98 1.81
C ALA A 248 14.29 -15.48 0.37
N LEU A 249 13.58 -16.14 -0.55
CA LEU A 249 13.51 -15.76 -1.96
C LEU A 249 12.07 -15.38 -2.31
N SER A 250 11.93 -14.33 -3.12
CA SER A 250 10.68 -13.93 -3.73
C SER A 250 10.90 -13.63 -5.20
N THR A 251 9.92 -13.95 -6.04
CA THR A 251 9.99 -13.74 -7.49
C THR A 251 8.79 -12.93 -7.96
N VAL A 252 9.03 -12.00 -8.87
CA VAL A 252 8.00 -11.15 -9.48
C VAL A 252 8.24 -11.05 -10.99
N VAL A 253 7.20 -10.76 -11.76
CA VAL A 253 7.30 -10.55 -13.20
C VAL A 253 7.40 -9.05 -13.48
N ALA A 254 8.40 -8.66 -14.27
CA ALA A 254 8.64 -7.31 -14.74
C ALA A 254 8.49 -7.27 -16.27
N GLY A 255 7.28 -6.96 -16.75
CA GLY A 255 6.96 -7.04 -18.17
C GLY A 255 6.91 -8.50 -18.65
N GLN A 256 7.86 -8.89 -19.50
CA GLN A 256 8.01 -10.27 -19.99
C GLN A 256 9.11 -11.06 -19.26
N GLU A 257 9.85 -10.41 -18.36
CA GLU A 257 10.99 -11.00 -17.68
C GLU A 257 10.69 -11.30 -16.21
N GLN A 258 11.33 -12.33 -15.67
CA GLN A 258 11.26 -12.67 -14.25
C GLN A 258 12.39 -11.99 -13.49
N MET A 259 12.06 -11.40 -12.33
CA MET A 259 13.01 -10.86 -11.37
C MET A 259 12.92 -11.65 -10.07
N SER A 260 14.08 -11.95 -9.50
CA SER A 260 14.21 -12.65 -8.23
C SER A 260 14.90 -11.75 -7.21
N VAL A 261 14.34 -11.68 -6.01
CA VAL A 261 14.90 -10.97 -4.87
C VAL A 261 15.17 -11.96 -3.75
N ARG A 262 16.45 -12.10 -3.41
CA ARG A 262 16.94 -12.87 -2.26
C ARG A 262 17.22 -11.91 -1.12
N VAL A 263 16.70 -12.22 0.05
CA VAL A 263 16.89 -11.46 1.28
C VAL A 263 17.62 -12.33 2.29
N LEU A 264 18.71 -11.81 2.84
CA LEU A 264 19.43 -12.39 3.96
C LEU A 264 19.38 -11.43 5.14
N ALA A 265 18.70 -11.84 6.21
CA ALA A 265 18.55 -11.09 7.43
C ALA A 265 19.75 -11.25 8.37
N PRO A 266 20.09 -10.18 9.12
CA PRO A 266 21.05 -10.27 10.21
C PRO A 266 20.48 -11.13 11.35
N GLN A 267 21.31 -11.45 12.35
CA GLN A 267 20.79 -12.11 13.56
C GLN A 267 19.72 -11.23 14.21
N PRO A 268 18.55 -11.77 14.57
CA PRO A 268 17.48 -10.98 15.16
C PRO A 268 17.90 -10.42 16.52
N ARG A 269 17.47 -9.20 16.82
CA ARG A 269 17.55 -8.61 18.16
C ARG A 269 16.16 -8.68 18.77
N VAL A 270 15.95 -9.64 19.65
CA VAL A 270 14.69 -9.75 20.39
C VAL A 270 14.60 -8.52 21.30
N ARG A 271 13.63 -7.64 21.04
CA ARG A 271 13.25 -6.58 22.00
C ARG A 271 12.48 -7.27 23.13
N ASN A 272 13.05 -7.28 24.33
CA ASN A 272 12.36 -7.71 25.56
C ASN A 272 11.33 -6.66 25.99
#